data_AF-A0A538TS61-F1
#
_entry.id   AF-A0A538TS61-F1
#
_cell.length_a   1.000
_cell.length_b   1.000
_cell.length_c   1.000
_cell.angle_alpha   90.00
_cell.angle_beta   90.00
_cell.angle_gamma   90.00
#
_symmetry.space_group_name_H-M   'P 1'
#
loop_
_entity.id
_entity.type
_entity.pdbx_description
1 polymer ?
#
loop_
_entity_poly.entity_id
_entity_poly.type
_entity_poly.pdbx_seq_one_letter_code
_entity_poly.pdbx_strand_id
1 'polypeptide(L)'
;MKLRTSSKKAAPTPATEHVDAARRAQEAIKKDPESPENYTALAAALRMLAYSVRERNAEAADDLLRLACAAAWEAKSRSDPALISGRTKQEVKVLIAWLRTKNHLSPDAAEAVMEQFRSEFLDRALNSSDAGYLLGFVRS
;
A
#
# COMPACT_ATOMS: atom_id res chain seq x y z
N MET A 1 5.50 -50.02 -11.51
CA MET A 1 5.03 -48.96 -10.59
C MET A 1 5.39 -47.60 -11.17
N LYS A 2 4.41 -46.74 -11.50
CA LYS A 2 4.66 -45.36 -11.94
C LYS A 2 4.52 -44.42 -10.73
N LEU A 3 5.64 -43.85 -10.27
CA LEU A 3 5.67 -42.77 -9.30
C LEU A 3 5.20 -41.49 -9.99
N ARG A 4 3.99 -41.02 -9.67
CA ARG A 4 3.54 -39.67 -9.99
C ARG A 4 4.16 -38.73 -8.94
N THR A 5 5.21 -38.01 -9.33
CA THR A 5 5.66 -36.82 -8.61
C THR A 5 4.65 -35.71 -8.83
N SER A 6 3.66 -35.60 -7.92
CA SER A 6 2.83 -34.42 -7.86
C SER A 6 3.69 -33.27 -7.33
N SER A 7 4.10 -32.35 -8.21
CA SER A 7 4.55 -31.01 -7.80
C SER A 7 3.40 -30.31 -7.10
N LYS A 8 3.33 -30.50 -5.78
CA LYS A 8 2.43 -29.77 -4.89
C LYS A 8 2.92 -28.32 -4.91
N LYS A 9 2.27 -27.44 -5.67
CA LYS A 9 2.46 -25.99 -5.51
C LYS A 9 2.28 -25.70 -4.02
N ALA A 10 3.32 -25.20 -3.37
CA ALA A 10 3.22 -24.74 -1.98
C ALA A 10 2.05 -23.76 -1.88
N ALA A 11 1.21 -23.91 -0.86
CA ALA A 11 0.10 -22.99 -0.63
C ALA A 11 0.67 -21.56 -0.50
N PRO A 12 0.01 -20.54 -1.07
CA PRO A 12 0.44 -19.16 -0.89
C PRO A 12 0.58 -18.86 0.60
N THR A 13 1.70 -18.26 0.99
CA THR A 13 1.80 -17.66 2.33
C THR A 13 0.97 -16.37 2.34
N PRO A 14 0.47 -15.91 3.50
CA PRO A 14 -0.28 -14.65 3.60
C PRO A 14 0.45 -13.47 2.93
N ALA A 15 1.78 -13.42 3.05
CA ALA A 15 2.61 -12.41 2.40
C ALA A 15 2.53 -12.46 0.86
N THR A 16 2.58 -13.65 0.26
CA THR A 16 2.46 -13.80 -1.21
C THR A 16 1.09 -13.38 -1.74
N GLU A 17 0.01 -13.59 -0.97
CA GLU A 17 -1.33 -13.13 -1.34
C GLU A 17 -1.42 -11.60 -1.36
N HIS A 18 -0.76 -10.93 -0.41
CA HIS A 18 -0.72 -9.47 -0.35
C HIS A 18 0.15 -8.87 -1.46
N VAL A 19 1.24 -9.54 -1.88
CA VAL A 19 2.02 -9.16 -3.07
C VAL A 19 1.16 -9.23 -4.33
N ASP A 20 0.43 -10.33 -4.53
CA ASP A 20 -0.47 -10.47 -5.69
C ASP A 20 -1.64 -9.48 -5.65
N ALA A 21 -2.14 -9.12 -4.46
CA ALA A 21 -3.16 -8.08 -4.32
C ALA A 21 -2.61 -6.70 -4.70
N ALA A 22 -1.39 -6.35 -4.26
CA ALA A 22 -0.75 -5.08 -4.61
C ALA A 22 -0.51 -4.98 -6.12
N ARG A 23 -0.02 -6.05 -6.74
CA ARG A 23 0.19 -6.14 -8.19
C ARG A 23 -1.12 -5.96 -8.96
N ARG A 24 -2.19 -6.64 -8.57
CA ARG A 24 -3.51 -6.48 -9.20
C ARG A 24 -4.04 -5.06 -9.10
N ALA A 25 -3.87 -4.42 -7.94
CA ALA A 25 -4.27 -3.02 -7.76
C ALA A 25 -3.45 -2.08 -8.67
N GLN A 26 -2.14 -2.28 -8.79
CA GLN A 26 -1.30 -1.49 -9.70
C GLN A 26 -1.67 -1.69 -11.17
N GLU A 27 -1.94 -2.93 -11.59
CA GLU A 27 -2.44 -3.22 -12.93
C GLU A 27 -3.80 -2.55 -13.20
N ALA A 28 -4.67 -2.46 -12.18
CA ALA A 28 -5.94 -1.75 -12.29
C ALA A 28 -5.73 -0.24 -12.41
N ILE A 29 -4.83 0.36 -11.62
CA ILE A 29 -4.47 1.78 -11.74
C ILE A 29 -3.90 2.11 -13.13
N LYS A 30 -3.08 1.23 -13.71
CA LYS A 30 -2.56 1.41 -15.07
C LYS A 30 -3.67 1.44 -16.13
N LYS A 31 -4.76 0.70 -15.91
CA LYS A 31 -5.92 0.65 -16.81
C LYS A 31 -6.87 1.82 -16.60
N ASP A 32 -7.06 2.21 -15.34
CA ASP A 32 -7.95 3.28 -14.92
C ASP A 32 -7.29 4.09 -13.78
N PRO A 33 -6.48 5.11 -14.14
CA PRO A 33 -5.75 5.93 -13.18
C PRO A 33 -6.63 6.96 -12.48
N GLU A 34 -7.86 7.16 -12.94
CA GLU A 34 -8.76 8.14 -12.33
C GLU A 34 -9.61 7.51 -11.21
N SER A 35 -9.70 6.18 -11.13
CA SER A 35 -10.47 5.49 -10.11
C SER A 35 -9.80 5.50 -8.73
N PRO A 36 -10.36 6.20 -7.73
CA PRO A 36 -9.81 6.23 -6.36
C PRO A 36 -9.90 4.88 -5.64
N GLU A 37 -10.78 3.98 -6.10
CA GLU A 37 -10.92 2.64 -5.53
C GLU A 37 -9.67 1.79 -5.78
N ASN A 38 -9.05 1.94 -6.95
CA ASN A 38 -7.82 1.22 -7.29
C ASN A 38 -6.66 1.59 -6.36
N TYR A 39 -6.53 2.87 -6.02
CA TYR A 39 -5.55 3.36 -5.04
C TYR A 39 -5.88 2.91 -3.60
N THR A 40 -7.18 2.84 -3.25
CA THR A 40 -7.62 2.28 -1.95
C THR A 40 -7.24 0.81 -1.82
N ALA A 41 -7.44 0.03 -2.88
CA ALA A 41 -7.05 -1.39 -2.94
C ALA A 41 -5.53 -1.55 -2.80
N LEU A 42 -4.74 -0.71 -3.47
CA LEU A 42 -3.28 -0.70 -3.36
C LEU A 42 -2.83 -0.40 -1.92
N ALA A 43 -3.38 0.66 -1.30
CA ALA A 43 -3.08 1.02 0.07
C ALA A 43 -3.41 -0.10 1.07
N ALA A 44 -4.50 -0.83 0.85
CA ALA A 44 -4.87 -1.99 1.67
C ALA A 44 -3.89 -3.14 1.52
N ALA A 45 -3.55 -3.50 0.27
CA ALA A 45 -2.61 -4.59 0.00
C ALA A 45 -1.23 -4.32 0.60
N LEU A 46 -0.69 -3.10 0.42
CA LEU A 46 0.62 -2.71 0.94
C LEU A 46 0.67 -2.73 2.47
N ARG A 47 -0.40 -2.33 3.17
CA ARG A 47 -0.47 -2.43 4.65
C ARG A 47 -0.49 -3.87 5.14
N MET A 48 -1.27 -4.72 4.49
CA MET A 48 -1.32 -6.13 4.86
C MET A 48 0.04 -6.81 4.62
N LEU A 49 0.72 -6.42 3.54
CA LEU A 49 2.09 -6.84 3.29
C LEU A 49 3.03 -6.34 4.38
N ALA A 50 2.98 -5.05 4.74
CA ALA A 50 3.77 -4.47 5.81
C ALA A 50 3.59 -5.20 7.15
N TYR A 51 2.33 -5.51 7.51
CA TYR A 51 2.01 -6.28 8.71
C TYR A 51 2.64 -7.67 8.65
N SER A 52 2.55 -8.35 7.50
CA SER A 52 3.08 -9.70 7.33
C SER A 52 4.62 -9.79 7.40
N VAL A 53 5.33 -8.69 7.09
CA VAL A 53 6.81 -8.66 7.09
C VAL A 53 7.40 -7.98 8.32
N ARG A 54 6.61 -7.25 9.10
CA ARG A 54 7.03 -6.45 10.28
C ARG A 54 7.96 -7.19 11.24
N GLU A 55 7.60 -8.42 11.61
CA GLU A 55 8.37 -9.20 12.60
C GLU A 55 9.76 -9.61 12.08
N ARG A 56 9.89 -9.77 10.76
CA ARG A 56 11.11 -10.23 10.10
C ARG A 56 11.98 -9.07 9.65
N ASN A 57 11.34 -7.99 9.19
CA ASN A 57 12.00 -6.81 8.67
C ASN A 57 11.15 -5.55 8.93
N ALA A 58 11.45 -4.86 10.03
CA ALA A 58 10.72 -3.67 10.44
C ALA A 58 10.94 -2.48 9.49
N GLU A 59 12.13 -2.34 8.92
CA GLU A 59 12.46 -1.27 7.96
C GLU A 59 11.68 -1.43 6.66
N ALA A 60 11.64 -2.66 6.11
CA ALA A 60 10.79 -3.03 4.98
C ALA A 60 9.32 -2.74 5.24
N ALA A 61 8.83 -3.08 6.43
CA ALA A 61 7.45 -2.81 6.80
C ALA A 61 7.17 -1.30 6.87
N ASP A 62 8.08 -0.51 7.42
CA ASP A 62 7.94 0.95 7.44
C ASP A 62 7.92 1.51 6.02
N ASP A 63 8.80 1.05 5.11
CA ASP A 63 8.78 1.44 3.71
C ASP A 63 7.45 1.11 3.01
N LEU A 64 6.94 -0.10 3.20
CA LEU A 64 5.63 -0.50 2.68
C LEU A 64 4.50 0.35 3.24
N LEU A 65 4.57 0.74 4.52
CA LEU A 65 3.62 1.69 5.10
C LEU A 65 3.72 3.06 4.44
N ARG A 66 4.93 3.55 4.11
CA ARG A 66 5.09 4.81 3.36
C ARG A 66 4.40 4.72 1.99
N LEU A 67 4.64 3.65 1.24
CA LEU A 67 3.96 3.44 -0.04
C LEU A 67 2.43 3.37 0.10
N ALA A 68 1.94 2.67 1.13
CA ALA A 68 0.51 2.58 1.40
C ALA A 68 -0.12 3.93 1.74
N CYS A 69 0.57 4.77 2.51
CA CYS A 69 0.10 6.10 2.87
C CYS A 69 0.00 7.03 1.66
N ALA A 70 0.97 6.97 0.75
CA ALA A 70 0.93 7.72 -0.51
C ALA A 70 -0.27 7.30 -1.39
N ALA A 71 -0.51 5.98 -1.52
CA ALA A 71 -1.66 5.47 -2.25
C ALA A 71 -3.00 5.88 -1.59
N ALA A 72 -3.09 5.84 -0.25
CA ALA A 72 -4.29 6.27 0.47
C ALA A 72 -4.56 7.79 0.30
N TRP A 73 -3.50 8.61 0.28
CA TRP A 73 -3.63 10.04 0.03
C TRP A 73 -4.07 10.33 -1.40
N GLU A 74 -3.49 9.64 -2.39
CA GLU A 74 -3.92 9.75 -3.78
C GLU A 74 -5.41 9.38 -3.94
N ALA A 75 -5.85 8.28 -3.31
CA ALA A 75 -7.27 7.92 -3.28
C ALA A 75 -8.16 9.03 -2.72
N LYS A 76 -7.74 9.70 -1.63
CA LYS A 76 -8.45 10.85 -1.05
C LYS A 76 -8.47 12.04 -2.00
N SER A 77 -7.34 12.37 -2.63
CA SER A 77 -7.21 13.51 -3.54
C SER A 77 -8.07 13.39 -4.80
N ARG A 78 -8.27 12.15 -5.28
CA ARG A 78 -9.10 11.83 -6.45
C ARG A 78 -10.56 11.60 -6.13
N SER A 79 -10.89 11.37 -4.85
CA SER A 79 -12.28 11.16 -4.44
C SER A 79 -13.02 12.49 -4.38
N ASP A 80 -14.26 12.51 -4.88
CA ASP A 80 -15.23 13.50 -4.45
C ASP A 80 -15.39 13.36 -2.91
N PRO A 81 -15.37 14.46 -2.14
CA PRO A 81 -15.64 14.44 -0.70
C PRO A 81 -16.90 13.65 -0.30
N ALA A 82 -17.90 13.56 -1.19
CA ALA A 82 -19.14 12.79 -1.00
C ALA A 82 -18.99 11.28 -1.31
N LEU A 83 -17.98 10.88 -2.08
CA LEU A 83 -17.81 9.51 -2.59
C LEU A 83 -16.59 8.78 -2.01
N ILE A 84 -15.78 9.45 -1.18
CA ILE A 84 -14.65 8.78 -0.51
C ILE A 84 -15.15 7.62 0.37
N SER A 85 -14.53 6.45 0.22
CA SER A 85 -14.89 5.31 1.07
C SER A 85 -14.65 5.64 2.55
N GLY A 86 -15.55 5.19 3.44
CA GLY A 86 -15.41 5.42 4.88
C GLY A 86 -14.09 4.90 5.45
N ARG A 87 -13.56 3.82 4.86
CA ARG A 87 -12.25 3.24 5.20
C ARG A 87 -11.09 4.16 4.81
N THR A 88 -11.07 4.66 3.57
CA THR A 88 -10.06 5.62 3.10
C THR A 88 -10.10 6.90 3.94
N LYS A 89 -11.29 7.39 4.27
CA LYS A 89 -11.47 8.56 5.14
C LYS A 89 -10.89 8.36 6.54
N GLN A 90 -11.11 7.19 7.13
CA GLN A 90 -10.57 6.87 8.45
C GLN A 90 -9.04 6.75 8.43
N GLU A 91 -8.48 6.12 7.40
CA GLU A 91 -7.03 5.96 7.23
C GLU A 91 -6.33 7.30 7.08
N VAL A 92 -6.85 8.19 6.23
CA VAL A 92 -6.34 9.55 6.07
C VAL A 92 -6.40 10.34 7.38
N LYS A 93 -7.50 10.23 8.13
CA LYS A 93 -7.64 10.89 9.44
C LYS A 93 -6.58 10.42 10.44
N VAL A 94 -6.33 9.11 10.51
CA VAL A 94 -5.31 8.54 11.41
C VAL A 94 -3.91 9.04 11.03
N LEU A 95 -3.60 9.11 9.73
CA LEU A 95 -2.30 9.60 9.25
C LEU A 95 -2.09 11.09 9.56
N ILE A 96 -3.09 11.93 9.28
CA ILE A 96 -3.04 13.35 9.63
C ILE A 96 -2.88 13.51 11.15
N ALA A 97 -3.65 12.78 11.96
CA ALA A 97 -3.56 12.85 13.41
C ALA A 97 -2.16 12.48 13.92
N TRP A 98 -1.58 11.40 13.40
CA TRP A 98 -0.22 10.98 13.75
C TRP A 98 0.83 12.03 13.39
N LEU A 99 0.78 12.60 12.18
CA LEU A 99 1.70 13.66 11.76
C LEU A 99 1.60 14.90 12.65
N ARG A 100 0.38 15.30 12.99
CA ARG A 100 0.13 16.43 13.89
C ARG A 100 0.72 16.20 15.27
N THR A 101 0.54 15.01 15.84
CA THR A 101 1.08 14.67 17.16
C THR A 101 2.60 14.60 17.13
N LYS A 102 3.19 13.98 16.11
CA LYS A 102 4.65 13.76 16.02
C LYS A 102 5.42 15.05 15.75
N ASN A 103 4.90 15.89 14.87
CA ASN A 103 5.61 17.08 14.38
C ASN A 103 5.02 18.39 14.91
N HIS A 104 4.07 18.33 15.84
CA HIS A 104 3.36 19.48 16.42
C HIS A 104 2.73 20.41 15.36
N LEU A 105 2.12 19.81 14.33
CA LEU A 105 1.59 20.55 13.17
C LEU A 105 0.13 20.97 13.35
N SER A 106 -0.24 22.09 12.72
CA SER A 106 -1.64 22.42 12.45
C SER A 106 -2.25 21.42 11.44
N PRO A 107 -3.59 21.35 11.33
CA PRO A 107 -4.24 20.51 10.31
C PRO A 107 -3.73 20.79 8.90
N ASP A 108 -3.70 22.06 8.47
CA ASP A 108 -3.28 22.44 7.12
C ASP A 108 -1.81 22.09 6.84
N ALA A 109 -0.94 22.28 7.84
CA ALA A 109 0.47 21.92 7.72
C ALA A 109 0.66 20.40 7.62
N ALA A 110 -0.16 19.61 8.32
CA ALA A 110 -0.13 18.15 8.19
C ALA A 110 -0.65 17.68 6.83
N GLU A 111 -1.66 18.34 6.25
CA GLU A 111 -2.11 18.06 4.88
C GLU A 111 -1.04 18.41 3.84
N ALA A 112 -0.33 19.53 4.00
CA ALA A 112 0.79 19.89 3.13
C ALA A 112 1.94 18.87 3.20
N VAL A 113 2.26 18.36 4.39
CA VAL A 113 3.25 17.28 4.55
C VAL A 113 2.76 15.99 3.89
N MET A 114 1.48 15.64 4.01
CA MET A 114 0.93 14.48 3.31
C MET A 114 1.00 14.63 1.79
N GLU A 115 0.80 15.84 1.26
CA GLU A 115 0.93 16.11 -0.16
C GLU A 115 2.38 15.93 -0.65
N GLN A 116 3.36 16.43 0.11
CA GLN A 116 4.78 16.20 -0.16
C GLN A 116 5.11 14.70 -0.13
N PHE A 117 4.61 14.02 0.90
CA PHE A 117 4.81 12.58 1.08
C PHE A 117 4.20 11.77 -0.07
N ARG A 118 3.01 12.15 -0.54
CA ARG A 118 2.41 11.56 -1.74
C ARG A 118 3.33 11.75 -2.94
N SER A 119 3.80 12.97 -3.19
CA SER A 119 4.69 13.27 -4.31
C SER A 119 5.98 12.46 -4.29
N GLU A 120 6.53 12.18 -3.11
CA GLU A 120 7.77 11.41 -2.96
C GLU A 120 7.58 9.90 -3.17
N PHE A 121 6.48 9.34 -2.67
CA PHE A 121 6.31 7.88 -2.57
C PHE A 121 5.31 7.28 -3.56
N LEU A 122 4.46 8.08 -4.21
CA LEU A 122 3.39 7.56 -5.07
C LEU A 122 3.96 6.81 -6.28
N ASP A 123 4.96 7.35 -6.98
CA ASP A 123 5.52 6.67 -8.15
C ASP A 123 6.09 5.29 -7.77
N ARG A 124 6.83 5.21 -6.66
CA ARG A 124 7.30 3.94 -6.09
C ARG A 124 6.15 3.02 -5.71
N ALA A 125 5.06 3.56 -5.16
CA ALA A 125 3.88 2.77 -4.81
C ALA A 125 3.23 2.18 -6.06
N LEU A 126 3.20 2.89 -7.18
CA LEU A 126 2.62 2.43 -8.45
C LEU A 126 3.53 1.45 -9.20
N ASN A 127 4.85 1.62 -9.07
CA ASN A 127 5.86 0.84 -9.80
C ASN A 127 6.49 -0.30 -8.97
N SER A 128 6.12 -0.45 -7.70
CA SER A 128 6.66 -1.50 -6.83
C SER A 128 6.34 -2.94 -7.29
N SER A 129 5.40 -3.14 -8.24
CA SER A 129 4.99 -4.47 -8.75
C SER A 129 6.09 -5.29 -9.39
N ASP A 130 7.22 -4.69 -9.77
CA ASP A 130 8.31 -5.46 -10.34
C ASP A 130 8.65 -6.59 -9.40
N ALA A 131 8.56 -7.82 -9.89
CA ALA A 131 8.52 -9.02 -9.06
C ALA A 131 9.71 -9.09 -8.09
N GLY A 132 10.85 -8.47 -8.41
CA GLY A 132 11.99 -8.34 -7.51
C GLY A 132 11.80 -7.42 -6.31
N TYR A 133 11.07 -6.30 -6.45
CA TYR A 133 10.95 -5.28 -5.41
C TYR A 133 10.03 -5.73 -4.27
N LEU A 134 8.77 -6.11 -4.57
CA LEU A 134 7.85 -6.60 -3.53
C LEU A 134 8.23 -7.97 -2.97
N LEU A 135 8.78 -8.88 -3.80
CA LEU A 135 9.29 -10.16 -3.27
C LEU A 135 10.57 -9.96 -2.45
N GLY A 136 11.33 -8.90 -2.70
CA GLY A 136 12.49 -8.51 -1.89
C GLY A 136 12.13 -8.29 -0.43
N PHE A 137 10.95 -7.73 -0.16
CA PHE A 137 10.44 -7.54 1.21
C PHE A 137 9.95 -8.82 1.89
N VAL A 138 9.57 -9.85 1.12
CA VAL A 138 9.09 -11.13 1.66
C VAL A 138 10.24 -12.10 1.94
N ARG A 139 11.36 -11.95 1.22
CA ARG A 139 12.53 -12.84 1.28
C ARG A 139 13.68 -12.33 2.15
N SER A 140 13.74 -11.03 2.46
CA SER A 140 14.72 -10.43 3.38
C SER A 140 14.31 -10.62 4.83
#